data_AF-A0A2X0PF76-F1
#
_entry.id   AF-A0A2X0PF76-F1
#
_cell.length_a   1.000
_cell.length_b   1.000
_cell.length_c   1.000
_cell.angle_alpha   90.00
_cell.angle_beta   90.00
_cell.angle_gamma   90.00
#
_symmetry.space_group_name_H-M   'P 1'
#
loop_
_entity.id
_entity.type
_entity.pdbx_description
1 polymer ?
#
loop_
_entity_poly.entity_id
_entity_poly.type
_entity_poly.pdbx_seq_one_letter_code
_entity_poly.pdbx_strand_id
1 'polypeptide(L)'
;MIEHHQGYTAIKRYGRNSFRPAGKHPFKMIHNARAVKYDLIQQFEASTGILLSSGMKSNLCTQPVPFLGKQLAVMKVQIKENKP
;
A
#
# COMPACT_ATOMS: atom_id res chain seq x y z
N MET A 1 3.17 -32.39 -2.02
CA MET A 1 1.88 -31.91 -1.49
C MET A 1 2.02 -30.42 -1.26
N ILE A 2 1.26 -29.62 -1.99
CA ILE A 2 1.24 -28.16 -1.88
C ILE A 2 -0.13 -27.81 -1.32
N GLU A 3 -0.17 -27.30 -0.10
CA GLU A 3 -1.42 -26.83 0.51
C GLU A 3 -1.66 -25.38 0.09
N HIS A 4 -2.85 -25.12 -0.44
CA HIS A 4 -3.26 -23.81 -0.91
C HIS A 4 -4.20 -23.18 0.12
N HIS A 5 -3.66 -22.37 1.04
CA HIS A 5 -4.48 -21.47 1.84
C HIS A 5 -4.82 -20.22 1.03
N GLN A 6 -6.11 -19.88 0.98
CA GLN A 6 -6.62 -18.73 0.26
C GLN A 6 -6.00 -17.44 0.82
N GLY A 7 -5.12 -16.84 0.01
CA GLY A 7 -4.51 -15.55 0.27
C GLY A 7 -3.14 -15.62 0.94
N TYR A 8 -2.10 -15.94 0.18
CA TYR A 8 -0.69 -15.71 0.51
C TYR A 8 0.07 -16.86 1.22
N THR A 9 1.22 -17.15 0.61
CA THR A 9 2.29 -18.08 1.03
C THR A 9 2.09 -19.54 0.63
N ALA A 10 2.47 -19.88 -0.61
CA ALA A 10 2.85 -21.25 -0.90
C ALA A 10 4.10 -21.57 -0.05
N ILE A 11 4.02 -22.55 0.84
CA ILE A 11 5.17 -22.99 1.64
C ILE A 11 5.70 -24.25 0.95
N LYS A 12 6.96 -24.26 0.51
CA LYS A 12 7.58 -25.50 0.01
C LYS A 12 8.22 -26.23 1.16
N ARG A 13 7.86 -27.50 1.31
CA ARG A 13 8.53 -28.45 2.20
C ARG A 13 9.91 -28.78 1.62
N TYR A 14 10.97 -28.47 2.35
CA TYR A 14 12.34 -28.84 2.01
C TYR A 14 12.86 -29.78 3.12
N GLY A 15 12.67 -31.09 2.98
CA GLY A 15 13.07 -32.10 3.96
C GLY A 15 12.06 -32.36 5.10
N ARG A 16 12.51 -33.09 6.15
CA ARG A 16 11.65 -33.60 7.23
C ARG A 16 11.12 -32.50 8.17
N ASN A 17 11.93 -31.47 8.47
CA ASN A 17 11.62 -30.43 9.48
C ASN A 17 11.74 -28.97 8.99
N SER A 18 11.98 -28.71 7.71
CA SER A 18 12.20 -27.34 7.21
C SER A 18 11.10 -26.91 6.23
N PHE A 19 10.27 -26.00 6.72
CA PHE A 19 9.28 -25.27 5.93
C PHE A 19 9.88 -23.92 5.54
N ARG A 20 10.10 -23.70 4.23
CA ARG A 20 10.48 -22.37 3.73
C ARG A 20 9.31 -21.78 2.95
N PRO A 21 8.98 -20.49 3.14
CA PRO A 21 8.01 -19.82 2.28
C PRO A 21 8.52 -19.87 0.84
N ALA A 22 7.80 -20.57 -0.03
CA ALA A 22 8.04 -20.57 -1.46
C ALA A 22 7.23 -19.44 -2.10
N GLY A 23 7.77 -18.23 -1.99
CA GLY A 23 7.15 -17.03 -2.53
C GLY A 23 8.07 -15.83 -2.41
N LYS A 24 7.69 -14.72 -3.05
CA LYS A 24 8.42 -13.44 -2.97
C LYS A 24 8.62 -13.09 -1.49
N HIS A 25 9.89 -12.84 -1.11
CA HIS A 25 10.30 -12.52 0.24
C HIS A 25 9.38 -11.45 0.88
N PRO A 26 8.96 -11.57 2.14
CA PRO A 26 8.02 -10.63 2.79
C PRO A 26 8.42 -9.17 2.62
N PHE A 27 9.72 -8.88 2.68
CA PHE A 27 10.25 -7.54 2.46
C PHE A 27 9.96 -7.01 1.04
N LYS A 28 10.08 -7.85 0.00
CA LYS A 28 9.71 -7.47 -1.38
C LYS A 28 8.23 -7.13 -1.51
N MET A 29 7.35 -7.76 -0.73
CA MET A 29 5.91 -7.44 -0.70
C MET A 29 5.64 -6.09 0.00
N ILE A 30 6.34 -5.81 1.11
CA ILE A 30 6.21 -4.55 1.86
C ILE A 30 6.70 -3.36 1.01
N HIS A 31 7.79 -3.52 0.27
CA HIS A 31 8.28 -2.47 -0.64
C HIS A 31 7.29 -2.17 -1.76
N ASN A 32 6.66 -3.19 -2.35
CA ASN A 32 5.65 -3.00 -3.39
C ASN A 32 4.41 -2.28 -2.84
N ALA A 33 3.96 -2.64 -1.63
CA ALA A 33 2.84 -1.97 -0.98
C ALA A 33 3.14 -0.49 -0.66
N ARG A 34 4.39 -0.13 -0.32
CA ARG A 34 4.79 1.27 -0.15
C ARG A 34 4.79 2.02 -1.49
N ALA A 35 5.33 1.42 -2.55
CA ALA A 35 5.35 2.04 -3.89
C ALA A 35 3.94 2.37 -4.39
N VAL A 36 2.99 1.45 -4.23
CA VAL A 36 1.57 1.67 -4.58
C VAL A 36 0.95 2.84 -3.81
N LYS A 37 1.29 3.01 -2.52
CA LYS A 37 0.79 4.16 -1.74
C LYS A 37 1.36 5.49 -2.23
N TYR A 38 2.65 5.54 -2.55
CA TYR A 38 3.26 6.74 -3.12
C TYR A 38 2.68 7.09 -4.48
N ASP A 39 2.39 6.09 -5.31
CA ASP A 39 1.72 6.30 -6.60
C ASP A 39 0.31 6.88 -6.44
N LEU A 40 -0.49 6.35 -5.50
CA LEU A 40 -1.82 6.92 -5.19
C LEU A 40 -1.74 8.38 -4.71
N ILE A 41 -0.75 8.70 -3.89
CA ILE A 41 -0.51 10.07 -3.43
C ILE A 41 -0.10 10.95 -4.61
N GLN A 42 0.78 10.47 -5.49
CA GLN A 42 1.21 11.20 -6.69
C GLN A 42 0.03 11.49 -7.63
N GLN A 43 -0.84 10.51 -7.87
CA GLN A 43 -2.06 10.68 -8.66
C GLN A 43 -3.01 11.71 -8.05
N PHE A 44 -3.11 11.75 -6.72
CA PHE A 44 -3.89 12.76 -6.02
C PHE A 44 -3.31 14.17 -6.22
N GLU A 45 -1.99 14.34 -6.10
CA GLU A 45 -1.31 15.62 -6.35
C GLU A 45 -1.53 16.10 -7.79
N ALA A 46 -1.40 15.20 -8.77
CA ALA A 46 -1.67 15.48 -10.17
C ALA A 46 -3.14 15.86 -10.41
N SER A 47 -4.09 15.21 -9.72
CA SER A 47 -5.53 15.48 -9.87
C SER A 47 -5.98 16.80 -9.20
N THR A 48 -5.30 17.23 -8.13
CA THR A 48 -5.71 18.42 -7.36
C THR A 48 -4.86 19.64 -7.67
N GLY A 49 -3.65 19.44 -8.22
CA GLY A 49 -2.65 20.48 -8.45
C GLY A 49 -1.96 20.95 -7.16
N ILE A 50 -2.17 20.26 -6.04
CA ILE A 50 -1.61 20.62 -4.73
C ILE A 50 -0.47 19.67 -4.39
N LEU A 51 0.68 20.24 -4.05
CA LEU A 51 1.83 19.50 -3.55
C LEU A 51 1.68 19.27 -2.05
N LEU A 52 1.64 18.01 -1.63
CA LEU A 52 1.59 17.64 -0.22
C LEU A 52 2.98 17.77 0.40
N SER A 53 3.03 18.22 1.67
CA SER A 53 4.28 18.29 2.41
C SER A 53 4.86 16.89 2.66
N SER A 54 6.19 16.79 2.76
CA SER A 54 6.89 15.52 3.00
C SER A 54 6.40 14.80 4.27
N GLY A 55 6.11 15.55 5.33
CA GLY A 55 5.54 15.03 6.58
C GLY A 55 4.13 14.47 6.42
N MET A 56 3.32 15.05 5.55
CA MET A 56 1.97 14.53 5.29
C MET A 56 2.03 13.25 4.44
N LYS A 57 2.93 13.18 3.46
CA LYS A 57 3.18 11.98 2.65
C LYS A 57 3.62 10.79 3.50
N SER A 58 4.54 11.01 4.43
CA SER A 58 5.01 9.92 5.31
C SER A 58 3.89 9.42 6.24
N ASN A 59 3.09 10.33 6.81
CA ASN A 59 1.96 9.98 7.67
C ASN A 59 0.83 9.24 6.92
N LEU A 60 0.56 9.60 5.68
CA LEU A 60 -0.39 8.87 4.82
C LEU A 60 0.12 7.47 4.46
N CYS A 61 1.44 7.31 4.28
CA CYS A 61 2.06 6.03 3.95
C CYS A 61 2.11 5.03 5.13
N THR A 62 2.01 5.47 6.38
CA THR A 62 1.93 4.57 7.55
C THR A 62 0.55 3.93 7.70
N GLN A 63 -0.50 4.53 7.13
CA GLN A 63 -1.86 4.05 7.26
C GLN A 63 -2.17 2.84 6.36
N PRO A 64 -3.15 1.99 6.72
CA PRO A 64 -3.67 0.94 5.83
C PRO A 64 -4.21 1.53 4.52
N VAL A 65 -3.98 0.85 3.39
CA VAL A 65 -4.41 1.30 2.05
C VAL A 65 -5.91 1.68 1.97
N PRO A 66 -6.86 0.94 2.58
CA PRO A 66 -8.28 1.30 2.55
C PRO A 66 -8.59 2.63 3.23
N PHE A 67 -7.79 3.00 4.24
CA PHE A 67 -7.96 4.23 4.99
C PHE A 67 -7.33 5.42 4.25
N LEU A 68 -6.16 5.20 3.62
CA LEU A 68 -5.50 6.18 2.74
C LEU A 68 -6.44 6.67 1.63
N GLY A 69 -7.11 5.77 0.92
CA GLY A 69 -8.04 6.14 -0.16
C GLY A 69 -9.20 7.00 0.33
N LYS A 70 -9.75 6.69 1.51
CA LYS A 70 -10.82 7.49 2.13
C LYS A 70 -10.35 8.88 2.50
N GLN A 71 -9.16 9.01 3.10
CA GLN A 71 -8.59 10.31 3.45
C GLN A 71 -8.34 11.19 2.22
N LEU A 72 -7.74 10.60 1.17
CA LEU A 72 -7.52 11.32 -0.09
C LEU A 72 -8.85 11.77 -0.74
N ALA A 73 -9.89 10.94 -0.71
CA ALA A 73 -11.19 11.31 -1.24
C ALA A 73 -11.84 12.47 -0.46
N VAL A 74 -11.80 12.42 0.88
CA VAL A 74 -12.31 13.50 1.74
C VAL A 74 -11.55 14.80 1.49
N MET A 75 -10.22 14.74 1.45
CA MET A 75 -9.39 15.92 1.14
C MET A 75 -9.74 16.51 -0.22
N LYS A 76 -9.96 15.67 -1.25
CA LYS A 76 -10.36 16.13 -2.59
C LYS A 76 -11.68 16.90 -2.56
N VAL A 77 -12.66 16.42 -1.80
CA VAL A 77 -13.96 17.08 -1.64
C VAL A 77 -13.80 18.42 -0.93
N GLN A 78 -13.09 18.45 0.20
CA GLN A 78 -12.82 19.69 0.95
C GLN A 78 -12.11 20.74 0.08
N ILE A 79 -11.11 20.34 -0.71
CA ILE A 79 -10.42 21.25 -1.63
C ILE A 79 -11.37 21.79 -2.71
N LYS A 80 -12.31 20.97 -3.19
CA LYS A 80 -13.30 21.39 -4.18
C LYS A 80 -14.34 22.34 -3.58
N GLU A 81 -14.74 22.12 -2.33
CA GLU A 81 -15.72 22.96 -1.61
C GLU A 81 -15.11 24.29 -1.13
N ASN A 82 -13.82 24.31 -0.76
CA ASN A 82 -13.11 25.54 -0.35
C ASN A 82 -12.54 26.34 -1.52
N LYS A 83 -12.75 25.92 -2.78
CA LYS A 83 -12.44 26.79 -3.93
C LYS A 83 -13.52 27.88 -3.99
N PRO A 84 -13.15 29.18 -3.95
CA PRO A 84 -14.10 30.27 -4.10
C PRO A 84 -14.81 30.25 -5.45
#